data_AF-X1KGF5-F1
#
_entry.id   AF-X1KGF5-F1
#
_cell.length_a   1.000
_cell.length_b   1.000
_cell.length_c   1.000
_cell.angle_alpha   90.00
_cell.angle_beta   90.00
_cell.angle_gamma   90.00
#
_symmetry.space_group_name_H-M   'P 1'
#
loop_
_entity.id
_entity.type
_entity.pdbx_description
1 polymer ?
#
loop_
_entity_poly.entity_id
_entity_poly.type
_entity_poly.pdbx_seq_one_letter_code
_entity_poly.pdbx_strand_id
1 'polypeptide(L)'
;MSEATYRMDSFECQDCPNHCKVNQVWIEGEEKPLTYGDRCDKYSGKEGRKKTKGIPNLFKERDKLLFAREKRKVKGKKIGIPRALHTYEFFPLWESFFTELGYEVILSGRTNDTIIHKGIEIVVAETCFPIKVAHGHVLNLLEKKLDYIFLPSII
;
A
#
# COMPACT_ATOMS: atom_id res chain seq x y z
N MET A 1 6.73 36.69 -20.06
CA MET A 1 6.58 35.41 -19.34
C MET A 1 7.75 34.57 -19.78
N SER A 2 8.64 34.19 -18.87
CA SER A 2 9.84 33.41 -19.21
C SER A 2 9.43 32.03 -19.72
N GLU A 3 9.72 31.73 -20.98
CA GLU A 3 9.57 30.42 -21.62
C GLU A 3 10.64 29.47 -21.10
N ALA A 4 10.63 29.16 -19.80
CA ALA A 4 11.49 28.13 -19.26
C ALA A 4 10.96 26.77 -19.72
N THR A 5 11.75 26.04 -20.51
CA THR A 5 11.42 24.66 -20.89
C THR A 5 11.43 23.78 -19.65
N TYR A 6 10.35 23.03 -19.41
CA TYR A 6 10.27 22.11 -18.28
C TYR A 6 9.62 20.79 -18.66
N ARG A 7 9.98 19.71 -17.96
CA ARG A 7 9.29 18.41 -18.03
C ARG A 7 8.76 18.03 -16.65
N MET A 8 7.57 17.42 -16.63
CA MET A 8 6.95 16.91 -15.40
C MET A 8 6.96 15.40 -15.39
N ASP A 9 7.28 14.82 -14.24
CA ASP A 9 7.26 13.38 -13.99
C ASP A 9 6.72 13.10 -12.59
N SER A 10 6.36 11.86 -12.29
CA SER A 10 5.91 11.47 -10.95
C SER A 10 6.25 10.02 -10.62
N PHE A 11 6.56 9.75 -9.36
CA PHE A 11 6.80 8.39 -8.87
C PHE A 11 6.07 8.15 -7.55
N GLU A 12 5.79 6.88 -7.23
CA GLU A 12 5.19 6.49 -5.96
C GLU A 12 6.27 6.15 -4.93
N CYS A 13 6.28 6.84 -3.79
CA CYS A 13 7.24 6.59 -2.71
C CYS A 13 6.85 5.31 -1.94
N GLN A 14 7.71 4.28 -1.99
CA GLN A 14 7.49 2.98 -1.36
C GLN A 14 8.05 2.87 0.07
N ASP A 15 8.45 3.99 0.70
CA ASP A 15 9.17 3.96 1.97
C ASP A 15 8.30 3.75 3.19
N CYS A 16 7.02 4.12 3.13
CA CYS A 16 6.08 4.00 4.25
C CYS A 16 4.65 3.75 3.75
N PRO A 17 3.70 3.42 4.64
CA PRO A 17 2.32 3.09 4.26
C PRO A 17 1.54 4.21 3.56
N ASN A 18 2.06 5.45 3.53
CA ASN A 18 1.38 6.55 2.84
C ASN A 18 1.43 6.45 1.31
N HIS A 19 2.41 5.72 0.75
CA HIS A 19 2.51 5.50 -0.70
C HIS A 19 2.32 6.78 -1.54
N CYS A 20 2.92 7.90 -1.09
CA CYS A 20 2.67 9.21 -1.68
C CYS A 20 3.12 9.26 -3.15
N LYS A 21 2.30 9.83 -4.02
CA LYS A 21 2.72 10.24 -5.37
C LYS A 21 3.55 11.52 -5.28
N VAL A 22 4.84 11.39 -5.56
CA VAL A 22 5.81 12.50 -5.55
C VAL A 22 5.95 13.02 -6.97
N ASN A 23 5.60 14.28 -7.18
CA ASN A 23 5.72 14.96 -8.46
C ASN A 23 7.10 15.63 -8.57
N GLN A 24 7.64 15.65 -9.77
CA GLN A 24 8.94 16.22 -10.10
C GLN A 24 8.80 17.18 -11.29
N VAL A 25 9.22 18.43 -11.10
CA VAL A 25 9.32 19.44 -12.16
C VAL A 25 10.79 19.65 -12.46
N TRP A 26 11.19 19.27 -13.66
CA TRP A 26 12.55 19.42 -14.16
C TRP A 26 12.60 20.67 -15.05
N ILE A 27 13.33 21.68 -14.60
CA ILE A 27 13.50 22.95 -15.31
C ILE A 27 14.86 22.92 -16.01
N GLU A 28 14.91 23.34 -17.27
CA GLU A 28 16.16 23.42 -18.04
C GLU A 28 17.16 24.36 -17.35
N GLY A 29 18.39 23.87 -17.12
CA GLY A 29 19.44 24.60 -16.39
C GLY A 29 19.55 24.27 -14.89
N GLU A 30 18.56 23.61 -14.29
CA GLU A 30 18.61 23.16 -12.90
C GLU A 30 19.14 21.73 -12.77
N GLU A 31 20.07 21.49 -11.85
CA GLU A 31 20.65 20.15 -11.64
C GLU A 31 19.67 19.15 -10.99
N LYS A 32 18.67 19.66 -10.27
CA LYS A 32 17.71 18.85 -9.49
C LYS A 32 16.29 19.31 -9.77
N PRO A 33 15.33 18.36 -9.80
CA PRO A 33 13.93 18.74 -9.96
C PRO A 33 13.41 19.38 -8.68
N LEU A 34 12.47 20.32 -8.85
CA LEU A 34 11.57 20.74 -7.78
C LEU A 34 10.61 19.58 -7.51
N THR A 35 10.49 19.16 -6.25
CA THR A 35 9.64 18.02 -5.89
C THR A 35 8.57 18.41 -4.88
N TYR A 36 7.35 17.89 -5.04
CA TYR A 36 6.23 18.11 -4.14
C TYR A 36 5.28 16.90 -4.09
N GLY A 37 4.38 16.86 -3.12
CA GLY A 37 3.36 15.79 -2.96
C GLY A 37 3.73 14.70 -1.96
N ASP A 38 4.95 14.71 -1.41
CA ASP A 38 5.32 13.82 -0.31
C ASP A 38 4.86 14.36 1.05
N ARG A 39 4.25 13.50 1.87
CA ARG A 39 3.70 13.89 3.20
C ARG A 39 4.74 14.17 4.28
N CYS A 40 5.98 13.72 4.10
CA CYS A 40 7.02 13.76 5.13
C CYS A 40 8.18 14.72 4.81
N ASP A 41 8.04 15.51 3.75
CA ASP A 41 9.06 16.38 3.17
C ASP A 41 10.41 15.70 2.89
N LYS A 42 10.41 14.38 2.71
CA LYS A 42 11.59 13.60 2.36
C LYS A 42 12.20 14.05 1.02
N TYR A 43 11.36 14.49 0.10
CA TYR A 43 11.73 14.94 -1.24
C TYR A 43 11.63 16.47 -1.33
N SER A 44 10.49 17.05 -0.94
CA SER A 44 10.24 18.50 -1.02
C SER A 44 11.02 19.35 -0.02
N GLY A 45 11.35 18.84 1.17
CA GLY A 45 11.96 19.61 2.27
C GLY A 45 13.47 19.40 2.45
N LYS A 46 14.22 19.21 1.36
CA LYS A 46 15.64 18.81 1.41
C LYS A 46 16.62 19.90 1.83
N GLU A 47 16.19 21.15 1.99
CA GLU A 47 17.08 22.20 2.51
C GLU A 47 17.28 22.02 4.02
N GLY A 48 18.50 21.61 4.42
CA GLY A 48 18.96 21.71 5.81
C GLY A 48 18.78 20.48 6.72
N ARG A 49 18.10 19.40 6.31
CA ARG A 49 17.96 18.19 7.18
C ARG A 49 19.22 17.32 7.12
N LYS A 50 20.02 17.32 8.18
CA LYS A 50 21.16 16.38 8.36
C LYS A 50 20.62 14.95 8.40
N LYS A 51 20.99 14.12 7.41
CA LYS A 51 20.69 12.68 7.43
C LYS A 51 21.47 12.01 8.58
N THR A 52 20.78 11.59 9.63
CA THR A 52 21.35 10.67 10.61
C THR A 52 21.66 9.34 9.90
N LYS A 53 22.94 9.05 9.67
CA LYS A 53 23.36 7.79 9.04
C LYS A 53 23.05 6.62 9.98
N GLY A 54 22.53 5.52 9.43
CA GLY A 54 22.43 4.24 10.14
C GLY A 54 21.08 3.91 10.79
N ILE A 55 20.04 4.74 10.67
CA ILE A 55 18.69 4.40 11.17
C ILE A 55 17.98 3.47 10.15
N PRO A 56 17.56 2.26 10.54
CA PRO A 56 16.83 1.34 9.67
C PRO A 56 15.39 1.80 9.42
N ASN A 57 14.79 1.36 8.30
CA ASN A 57 13.38 1.58 8.02
C ASN A 57 12.53 0.52 8.74
N LEU A 58 12.13 0.82 9.98
CA LEU A 58 11.33 -0.08 10.82
C LEU A 58 9.95 -0.40 10.24
N PHE A 59 9.36 0.50 9.44
CA PHE A 59 8.09 0.22 8.76
C PHE A 59 8.24 -0.86 7.70
N LYS A 60 9.32 -0.79 6.91
CA LYS A 60 9.65 -1.81 5.91
C LYS A 60 9.98 -3.15 6.57
N GLU A 61 10.69 -3.11 7.69
CA GLU A 61 11.00 -4.31 8.47
C GLU A 61 9.73 -4.96 9.04
N ARG A 62 8.84 -4.16 9.64
CA ARG A 62 7.53 -4.61 10.11
C ARG A 62 6.71 -5.23 8.98
N ASP A 63 6.62 -4.57 7.83
CA ASP A 63 5.86 -5.09 6.67
C ASP A 63 6.42 -6.42 6.19
N LYS A 64 7.76 -6.56 6.18
CA LYS A 64 8.42 -7.82 5.86
C LYS A 64 8.07 -8.91 6.88
N LEU A 65 8.10 -8.62 8.19
CA LEU A 65 7.78 -9.60 9.22
C LEU A 65 6.30 -10.01 9.18
N LEU A 66 5.39 -9.05 9.00
CA LEU A 66 3.96 -9.31 8.96
C LEU A 66 3.55 -10.12 7.72
N PHE A 67 4.10 -9.81 6.55
CA PHE A 67 3.66 -10.42 5.29
C PHE A 67 4.69 -11.38 4.67
N ALA A 68 5.75 -11.75 5.41
CA ALA A 68 6.63 -12.82 4.99
C ALA A 68 5.87 -14.14 5.02
N ARG A 69 5.72 -14.75 3.84
CA ARG A 69 4.98 -16.00 3.66
C ARG A 69 5.98 -17.13 3.47
N GLU A 70 5.86 -18.19 4.24
CA GLU A 70 6.41 -19.48 3.84
C GLU A 70 5.49 -20.06 2.75
N LYS A 71 6.04 -20.37 1.57
CA LYS A 71 5.26 -20.94 0.46
C LYS A 71 4.91 -22.40 0.78
N ARG A 72 3.87 -22.61 1.59
CA ARG A 72 3.26 -23.92 1.80
C ARG A 72 2.33 -24.21 0.63
N LYS A 73 2.62 -25.25 -0.15
CA LYS A 73 1.74 -25.68 -1.25
C LYS A 73 0.55 -26.42 -0.66
N VAL A 74 -0.56 -25.72 -0.50
CA VAL A 74 -1.84 -26.28 -0.08
C VAL A 74 -2.69 -26.53 -1.33
N LYS A 75 -3.30 -27.72 -1.46
CA LYS A 75 -4.17 -28.10 -2.59
C LYS A 75 -5.67 -27.94 -2.27
N GLY A 76 -6.01 -27.09 -1.31
CA GLY A 76 -7.39 -26.89 -0.88
C GLY A 76 -8.05 -25.66 -1.49
N LYS A 77 -9.19 -25.26 -0.90
CA LYS A 77 -9.96 -24.08 -1.32
C LYS A 77 -9.18 -22.79 -1.08
N LYS A 78 -9.49 -21.76 -1.86
CA LYS A 78 -8.85 -20.44 -1.79
C LYS A 78 -9.64 -19.49 -0.90
N ILE A 79 -8.96 -18.93 0.09
CA ILE A 79 -9.54 -17.91 0.96
C ILE A 79 -8.83 -16.57 0.79
N GLY A 80 -9.60 -15.54 0.47
CA GLY A 80 -9.13 -14.17 0.31
C GLY A 80 -9.07 -13.44 1.63
N ILE A 81 -7.96 -12.77 1.93
CA ILE A 81 -7.84 -11.84 3.06
C ILE A 81 -7.47 -10.46 2.51
N PRO A 82 -8.29 -9.42 2.72
CA PRO A 82 -7.97 -8.08 2.25
C PRO A 82 -6.85 -7.50 3.11
N ARG A 83 -5.83 -6.94 2.45
CA ARG A 83 -4.70 -6.25 3.07
C ARG A 83 -5.14 -4.85 3.52
N ALA A 84 -6.08 -4.81 4.46
CA ALA A 84 -6.68 -3.60 5.00
C ALA A 84 -6.99 -3.79 6.49
N LEU A 85 -7.14 -2.67 7.21
CA LEU A 85 -7.56 -2.64 8.62
C LEU A 85 -6.74 -3.60 9.51
N HIS A 86 -7.40 -4.44 10.30
CA HIS A 86 -6.81 -5.37 11.26
C HIS A 86 -5.89 -6.44 10.65
N THR A 87 -5.89 -6.64 9.33
CA THR A 87 -4.91 -7.50 8.67
C THR A 87 -3.48 -7.03 8.94
N TYR A 88 -3.25 -5.73 9.11
CA TYR A 88 -1.93 -5.20 9.47
C TYR A 88 -1.48 -5.51 10.91
N GLU A 89 -2.34 -6.10 11.74
CA GLU A 89 -1.98 -6.56 13.09
C GLU A 89 -1.97 -8.09 13.18
N PHE A 90 -2.93 -8.75 12.54
CA PHE A 90 -3.21 -10.17 12.76
C PHE A 90 -2.93 -11.07 11.55
N PHE A 91 -2.32 -10.58 10.47
CA PHE A 91 -2.15 -11.41 9.27
C PHE A 91 -1.40 -12.74 9.54
N PRO A 92 -0.27 -12.79 10.26
CA PRO A 92 0.38 -14.08 10.56
C PRO A 92 -0.54 -15.09 11.25
N LEU A 93 -1.36 -14.63 12.20
CA LEU A 93 -2.35 -15.46 12.88
C LEU A 93 -3.36 -16.06 11.90
N TRP A 94 -3.97 -15.22 11.05
CA TRP A 94 -4.98 -15.67 10.10
C TRP A 94 -4.40 -16.55 9.00
N GLU A 95 -3.21 -16.21 8.51
CA GLU A 95 -2.51 -17.03 7.54
C GLU A 95 -2.24 -18.42 8.09
N SER A 96 -1.64 -18.53 9.28
CA SER A 96 -1.40 -19.83 9.92
C SER A 96 -2.69 -20.59 10.14
N PHE A 97 -3.72 -19.97 10.73
CA PHE A 97 -4.99 -20.61 11.02
C PHE A 97 -5.62 -21.26 9.78
N PHE A 98 -5.76 -20.51 8.68
CA PHE A 98 -6.38 -21.05 7.46
C PHE A 98 -5.47 -22.03 6.72
N THR A 99 -4.16 -21.83 6.76
CA THR A 99 -3.20 -22.75 6.16
C THR A 99 -3.24 -24.12 6.85
N GLU A 100 -3.29 -24.15 8.19
CA GLU A 100 -3.42 -25.40 8.97
C GLU A 100 -4.77 -26.10 8.73
N LEU A 101 -5.83 -25.35 8.44
CA LEU A 101 -7.12 -25.90 7.99
C LEU A 101 -7.12 -26.38 6.53
N GLY A 102 -5.99 -26.27 5.83
CA GLY A 102 -5.86 -26.73 4.45
C GLY A 102 -6.40 -25.77 3.40
N TYR A 103 -6.50 -24.47 3.69
CA TYR A 103 -6.82 -23.44 2.70
C TYR A 103 -5.56 -22.82 2.06
N GLU A 104 -5.68 -22.43 0.80
CA GLU A 104 -4.71 -21.54 0.16
C GLU A 104 -5.09 -20.08 0.48
N VAL A 105 -4.28 -19.40 1.29
CA VAL A 105 -4.52 -18.01 1.69
C VAL A 105 -4.04 -17.06 0.58
N ILE A 106 -4.94 -16.20 0.09
CA ILE A 106 -4.65 -15.21 -0.95
C ILE A 106 -4.86 -13.81 -0.38
N LEU A 107 -3.81 -13.00 -0.36
CA LEU A 107 -3.94 -11.58 -0.03
C LEU A 107 -4.42 -10.75 -1.22
N SER A 108 -5.12 -9.65 -0.96
CA SER A 108 -5.29 -8.60 -1.96
C SER A 108 -3.92 -8.00 -2.33
N GLY A 109 -3.84 -7.28 -3.45
CA GLY A 109 -2.63 -6.50 -3.79
C GLY A 109 -2.24 -5.49 -2.70
N ARG A 110 -1.02 -4.94 -2.82
CA ARG A 110 -0.65 -3.72 -2.08
C ARG A 110 -1.58 -2.60 -2.50
N THR A 111 -1.97 -1.75 -1.54
CA THR A 111 -2.75 -0.54 -1.83
C THR A 111 -2.03 0.29 -2.90
N ASN A 112 -2.79 0.71 -3.89
CA ASN A 112 -2.35 1.57 -4.99
C ASN A 112 -3.55 2.42 -5.43
N ASP A 113 -3.30 3.40 -6.30
CA ASP A 113 -4.33 4.32 -6.79
C ASP A 113 -5.55 3.59 -7.35
N THR A 114 -5.35 2.52 -8.13
CA THR A 114 -6.45 1.73 -8.70
C THR A 114 -7.36 1.12 -7.63
N ILE A 115 -6.77 0.53 -6.58
CA ILE A 115 -7.55 -0.02 -5.45
C ILE A 115 -8.27 1.10 -4.71
N ILE A 116 -7.61 2.22 -4.46
CA ILE A 116 -8.18 3.37 -3.76
C ILE A 116 -9.39 3.91 -4.53
N HIS A 117 -9.23 4.20 -5.82
CA HIS A 117 -10.30 4.77 -6.66
C HIS A 117 -11.50 3.84 -6.78
N LYS A 118 -11.28 2.56 -7.09
CA LYS A 118 -12.36 1.56 -7.13
C LYS A 118 -13.13 1.48 -5.81
N GLY A 119 -12.41 1.57 -4.69
CA GLY A 119 -13.01 1.56 -3.36
C GLY A 119 -13.85 2.81 -3.07
N ILE A 120 -13.39 3.99 -3.47
CA ILE A 120 -14.14 5.25 -3.30
C ILE A 120 -15.40 5.26 -4.18
N GLU A 121 -15.30 4.81 -5.43
CA GLU A 121 -16.40 4.84 -6.41
C GLU A 121 -17.59 3.95 -6.01
N ILE A 122 -17.34 2.81 -5.36
CA ILE A 122 -18.39 1.84 -5.02
C ILE A 122 -19.06 2.13 -3.67
N VAL A 123 -18.41 2.92 -2.81
CA VAL A 123 -18.90 3.16 -1.46
C VAL A 123 -20.02 4.21 -1.49
N VAL A 124 -21.22 3.77 -1.12
CA VAL A 124 -22.43 4.60 -1.11
C VAL A 124 -22.48 5.53 0.11
N ALA A 125 -21.98 5.07 1.25
CA ALA A 125 -22.02 5.81 2.51
C ALA A 125 -20.73 6.62 2.74
N GLU A 126 -20.87 7.84 3.25
CA GLU A 126 -19.70 8.62 3.68
C GLU A 126 -19.04 7.97 4.89
N THR A 127 -17.96 7.23 4.63
CA THR A 127 -17.17 6.50 5.61
C THR A 127 -15.74 7.02 5.62
N CYS A 128 -14.98 6.70 6.67
CA CYS A 128 -13.58 7.10 6.74
C CYS A 128 -12.76 6.45 5.60
N PHE A 129 -11.71 7.14 5.15
CA PHE A 129 -10.89 6.71 4.02
C PHE A 129 -10.39 5.26 4.11
N PRO A 130 -9.94 4.74 5.27
CA PRO A 130 -9.54 3.33 5.38
C PRO A 130 -10.65 2.32 5.04
N ILE A 131 -11.91 2.65 5.34
CA ILE A 131 -13.06 1.81 4.99
C ILE A 131 -13.33 1.87 3.48
N LYS A 132 -13.21 3.06 2.86
CA LYS A 132 -13.28 3.21 1.40
C LYS A 132 -12.21 2.37 0.70
N VAL A 133 -10.96 2.43 1.18
CA VAL A 133 -9.87 1.61 0.65
C VAL A 133 -10.10 0.12 0.86
N ALA A 134 -10.65 -0.30 2.00
CA ALA A 134 -10.98 -1.70 2.28
C ALA A 134 -11.97 -2.29 1.24
N HIS A 135 -12.95 -1.51 0.77
CA HIS A 135 -13.85 -1.94 -0.31
C HIS A 135 -13.07 -2.21 -1.60
N GLY A 136 -12.10 -1.36 -1.95
CA GLY A 136 -11.22 -1.59 -3.09
C GLY A 136 -10.40 -2.89 -2.97
N HIS A 137 -9.94 -3.22 -1.77
CA HIS A 137 -9.24 -4.48 -1.52
C HIS A 137 -10.15 -5.70 -1.66
N VAL A 138 -11.43 -5.59 -1.25
CA VAL A 138 -12.43 -6.65 -1.48
C VAL A 138 -12.70 -6.82 -2.98
N LEU A 139 -12.88 -5.73 -3.73
CA LEU A 139 -13.02 -5.79 -5.19
C LEU A 139 -11.81 -6.45 -5.85
N ASN A 140 -10.59 -6.11 -5.41
CA ASN A 140 -9.37 -6.75 -5.90
C ASN A 140 -9.35 -8.27 -5.66
N LEU A 141 -9.95 -8.76 -4.57
CA LEU A 141 -10.05 -10.19 -4.27
C LEU A 141 -11.13 -10.88 -5.10
N LEU A 142 -12.27 -10.22 -5.33
CA LEU A 142 -13.36 -10.74 -6.15
C LEU A 142 -12.90 -11.07 -7.58
N GLU A 143 -11.97 -10.28 -8.14
CA GLU A 143 -11.36 -10.53 -9.45
C GLU A 143 -10.49 -11.81 -9.50
N LYS A 144 -10.11 -12.39 -8.35
CA LYS A 144 -9.16 -13.53 -8.26
C LYS A 144 -9.81 -14.91 -8.24
N LYS A 145 -11.14 -15.03 -8.41
CA LYS A 145 -11.89 -16.31 -8.41
C LYS A 145 -11.59 -17.17 -7.16
N LEU A 146 -11.91 -16.62 -6.00
CA LEU A 146 -11.70 -17.26 -4.70
C LEU A 146 -12.98 -17.98 -4.24
N ASP A 147 -12.84 -18.99 -3.38
CA ASP A 147 -13.99 -19.70 -2.81
C ASP A 147 -14.64 -18.89 -1.67
N TYR A 148 -13.81 -18.20 -0.87
CA TYR A 148 -14.27 -17.40 0.27
C TYR A 148 -13.45 -16.12 0.40
N ILE A 149 -14.04 -15.10 1.03
CA ILE A 149 -13.33 -13.91 1.51
C ILE A 149 -13.54 -13.82 3.03
N PHE A 150 -12.46 -13.66 3.77
CA PHE A 150 -12.46 -13.50 5.21
C PHE A 150 -12.35 -12.03 5.60
N LEU A 151 -13.35 -11.54 6.34
CA LEU A 151 -13.45 -10.18 6.87
C LEU A 151 -13.77 -10.28 8.37
N PRO A 152 -12.76 -10.26 9.27
CA PRO A 152 -13.00 -10.38 10.70
C PRO A 152 -13.59 -9.09 11.28
N SER A 153 -14.59 -9.25 12.16
CA SER A 153 -15.02 -8.20 13.09
C SER A 153 -14.34 -8.44 14.43
N ILE A 154 -13.56 -7.45 14.91
CA ILE A 154 -12.84 -7.51 16.18
C ILE A 154 -13.49 -6.47 17.11
N ILE A 155 -13.98 -6.90 18.26
CA ILE A 155 -14.68 -6.09 19.28
C ILE A 155 -13.84 -6.02 20.54
#